data_AF-A0A2H6H8K8-F1
#
_entry.id   AF-A0A2H6H8K8-F1
#
_cell.length_a   1.000
_cell.length_b   1.000
_cell.length_c   1.000
_cell.angle_alpha   90.00
_cell.angle_beta   90.00
_cell.angle_gamma   90.00
#
_symmetry.space_group_name_H-M   'P 1'
#
loop_
_entity.id
_entity.type
_entity.pdbx_description
1 polymer ?
#
loop_
_entity_poly.entity_id
_entity_poly.type
_entity_poly.pdbx_seq_one_letter_code
_entity_poly.pdbx_strand_id
1 'polypeptide(L)' 'METFVVRIFHTPETGVDPDLRGQVEHVRSGTRRIFRSLDELATFLESADHDLIDLDNLG' A
#
# COMPACT_ATOMS: atom_id res chain seq x y z
N MET A 1 6.44 15.75 1.02
CA MET A 1 6.74 14.48 1.70
C MET A 1 5.41 13.76 1.86
N GLU A 2 5.23 12.66 1.13
CA GLU A 2 4.03 11.82 1.20
C GLU A 2 4.01 11.03 2.52
N THR A 3 2.84 10.81 3.11
CA THR A 3 2.71 10.06 4.37
C THR A 3 1.68 8.94 4.20
N PHE A 4 2.11 7.72 4.53
CA PHE A 4 1.27 6.52 4.45
C PHE A 4 1.12 5.88 5.83
N VAL A 5 -0.04 5.27 6.07
CA VAL A 5 -0.27 4.38 7.20
C VAL A 5 -0.34 2.96 6.66
N VAL A 6 0.55 2.08 7.13
CA VAL A 6 0.56 0.66 6.76
C VAL A 6 0.13 -0.16 7.98
N ARG A 7 -0.91 -0.99 7.81
CA ARG A 7 -1.40 -1.94 8.81
C ARG A 7 -1.16 -3.35 8.31
N ILE A 8 -0.35 -4.14 9.03
CA ILE A 8 -0.05 -5.54 8.68
C ILE A 8 -0.85 -6.43 9.63
N PHE A 9 -1.63 -7.34 9.06
CA PHE A 9 -2.38 -8.35 9.78
C PHE A 9 -1.72 -9.71 9.54
N HIS A 10 -1.36 -10.38 10.61
CA HIS A 10 -0.89 -11.75 10.54
C HIS A 10 -2.09 -12.65 10.84
N THR A 11 -2.63 -13.33 9.82
CA THR A 11 -3.60 -14.40 10.04
C THR A 11 -2.82 -15.70 10.15
N PRO A 12 -2.63 -16.27 11.35
CA PRO A 12 -1.97 -17.56 11.46
C PRO A 12 -2.89 -18.63 10.86
N GLU A 13 -2.57 -19.11 9.66
CA GLU A 13 -3.06 -20.39 9.17
C GLU A 13 -2.01 -21.46 9.50
N THR A 14 -2.40 -22.47 10.28
CA THR A 14 -1.49 -23.54 10.70
C THR A 14 -0.96 -24.31 9.49
N GLY A 15 0.36 -24.29 9.29
CA GLY A 15 1.06 -25.15 8.33
C GLY A 15 1.29 -24.55 6.94
N VAL A 16 0.93 -23.29 6.71
CA VAL A 16 1.23 -22.54 5.47
C VAL A 16 2.01 -21.28 5.87
N ASP A 17 2.95 -20.83 5.04
CA ASP A 17 3.59 -19.52 5.23
C ASP A 17 2.48 -18.47 5.40
N PRO A 18 2.57 -17.59 6.40
CA PRO A 18 1.49 -16.68 6.72
C PRO A 18 1.16 -15.82 5.51
N ASP A 19 -0.09 -15.92 5.07
CA ASP A 19 -0.67 -15.08 4.03
C ASP A 19 -0.61 -13.63 4.57
N LEU A 20 0.45 -12.89 4.21
CA LEU A 20 0.70 -11.53 4.70
C LEU A 20 -0.38 -10.61 4.11
N ARG A 21 -1.42 -10.37 4.88
CA ARG A 21 -2.48 -9.43 4.50
C ARG A 21 -2.27 -8.12 5.21
N GLY A 22 -2.29 -7.03 4.46
CA GLY A 22 -2.21 -5.70 5.05
C GLY A 22 -3.05 -4.69 4.30
N GLN A 23 -3.15 -3.52 4.89
CA GLN A 23 -3.81 -2.36 4.32
C GLN A 23 -2.84 -1.20 4.32
N VAL A 24 -2.77 -0.50 3.20
CA VAL A 24 -2.08 0.79 3.09
C VAL A 24 -3.11 1.88 2.86
N GLU A 25 -2.92 3.00 3.56
CA GLU A 25 -3.77 4.19 3.51
C GLU A 25 -2.90 5.42 3.25
N HIS A 26 -3.19 6.14 2.17
CA HIS A 26 -2.56 7.44 1.91
C HIS A 26 -3.26 8.52 2.76
N VAL A 27 -2.49 9.23 3.60
CA VAL A 27 -3.06 10.18 4.57
C VAL A 27 -3.74 11.36 3.89
N ARG A 28 -3.20 11.85 2.77
CA ARG A 28 -3.73 13.05 2.11
C ARG A 28 -4.96 12.76 1.25
N SER A 29 -4.92 11.70 0.43
CA SER A 29 -6.03 11.36 -0.47
C SER A 29 -7.12 10.50 0.19
N GLY A 30 -6.80 9.86 1.33
CA GLY A 30 -7.67 8.86 1.96
C GLY A 30 -7.79 7.55 1.16
N THR A 31 -7.00 7.37 0.10
CA THR A 31 -6.99 6.16 -0.72
C THR A 31 -6.53 4.96 0.11
N ARG A 32 -7.27 3.85 0.05
CA ARG A 32 -6.97 2.63 0.80
C ARG A 32 -6.87 1.44 -0.15
N ARG A 33 -5.85 0.60 0.05
CA ARG A 33 -5.66 -0.64 -0.71
C ARG A 33 -5.26 -1.78 0.21
N ILE A 34 -5.80 -2.97 -0.04
CA ILE A 34 -5.39 -4.21 0.62
C ILE A 34 -4.26 -4.83 -0.20
N PHE A 35 -3.21 -5.32 0.46
CA PHE A 35 -2.14 -6.10 -0.15
C PHE A 35 -2.07 -7.49 0.46
N ARG A 36 -1.65 -8.47 -0.34
CA ARG A 36 -1.49 -9.89 0.06
C ARG A 36 -0.03 -10.35 0.07
N SER A 37 0.88 -9.48 -0.35
CA SER A 37 2.32 -9.69 -0.29
C SER A 37 3.05 -8.36 -0.11
N LEU A 38 4.30 -8.41 0.33
CA LEU A 38 5.16 -7.23 0.42
C LEU A 38 5.47 -6.63 -0.96
N ASP A 39 5.55 -7.47 -2.00
CA ASP A 39 5.76 -7.01 -3.39
C ASP A 39 4.58 -6.18 -3.90
N GLU A 40 3.34 -6.58 -3.56
CA GLU A 40 2.14 -5.82 -3.91
C GLU A 40 2.11 -4.46 -3.18
N LEU A 41 2.55 -4.43 -1.91
CA LEU A 41 2.71 -3.18 -1.16
C LEU A 41 3.77 -2.27 -1.80
N ALA A 42 4.94 -2.81 -2.13
CA ALA A 42 6.03 -2.06 -2.75
C ALA A 42 5.59 -1.44 -4.08
N THR A 43 4.95 -2.24 -4.94
CA THR A 43 4.41 -1.78 -6.23
C THR A 43 3.40 -0.63 -6.04
N PHE A 44 2.53 -0.72 -5.03
CA PHE A 44 1.58 0.36 -4.72
C PHE A 44 2.28 1.64 -4.29
N LEU A 45 3.27 1.56 -3.38
CA LEU A 45 4.00 2.74 -2.90
C LEU A 45 4.81 3.41 -4.02
N GLU A 46 5.42 2.61 -4.91
CA GLU A 46 6.11 3.11 -6.10
C GLU A 46 5.13 3.79 -7.09
N SER A 47 3.94 3.20 -7.31
CA SER A 47 2.93 3.81 -8.18
C SER A 47 2.32 5.08 -7.60
N ALA A 48 2.15 5.16 -6.28
CA ALA A 48 1.60 6.34 -5.62
C ALA A 48 2.54 7.55 -5.76
N ASP A 49 3.85 7.32 -5.78
CA ASP A 49 4.85 8.36 -6.05
C ASP A 49 4.76 8.85 -7.52
N HIS A 50 4.44 7.94 -8.46
CA HIS A 50 4.32 8.23 -9.88
C HIS A 50 3.01 8.92 -10.30
N ASP A 51 1.86 8.51 -9.76
CA ASP A 51 0.54 9.08 -10.13
C ASP A 51 0.37 10.55 -9.68
N LEU A 52 1.18 11.02 -8.72
CA LEU A 52 1.22 12.41 -8.29
C LEU A 52 2.03 13.32 -9.23
N ILE A 53 3.01 12.77 -9.94
CA ILE A 53 3.79 13.51 -10.93
C ILE A 53 2.90 13.94 -12.11
N ASP A 54 1.87 13.17 -12.45
CA ASP A 54 0.93 13.52 -13.53
C ASP A 54 -0.13 14.56 -13.09
N LEU A 55 -0.45 14.65 -11.80
CA LEU A 55 -1.39 15.67 -11.29
C LEU A 55 -0.75 17.07 -11.15
N ASP A 56 0.55 17.15 -10.85
CA ASP A 56 1.28 18.42 -10.81
C ASP A 56 1.63 18.97 -12.21
N ASN A 57 1.53 18.16 -13.27
CA ASN A 57 1.79 18.54 -14.67
C ASN A 57 0.53 18.92 -15.48
N LEU A 58 -0.65 18.98 -14.85
CA LEU A 58 -1.92 19.41 -15.46
C LEU A 58 -2.37 20.80 -15.01
N GLY A 59 -1.49 21.57 -14.36
CA GLY A 59 -1.71 22.96 -13.94
C GLY A 59 -1.26 24.00 -14.98
#